data_AF-A4AAT0-F1
#
_entry.id   AF-A4AAT0-F1
#
_cell.length_a   1.000
_cell.length_b   1.000
_cell.length_c   1.000
_cell.angle_alpha   90.00
_cell.angle_beta   90.00
_cell.angle_gamma   90.00
#
_symmetry.space_group_name_H-M   'P 1'
#
loop_
_entity.id
_entity.type
_entity.pdbx_description
1 polymer ?
#
loop_
_entity_poly.entity_id
_entity_poly.type
_entity_poly.pdbx_seq_one_letter_code
_entity_poly.pdbx_strand_id
1 'polypeptide(L)'
;MKKILVSSIGIILATGAVSAFAAKQDRENLAQCKADINAYYGDNTRTRLRSIKRSAGETHLRLMVNPKNGENTVIVCSVSSEGASSLATGDGVALTSPEGEQKVSYAK
;
A
#
# COMPACT_ATOMS: atom_id res chain seq x y z
N MET A 1 42.37 49.44 -0.36
CA MET A 1 42.82 48.06 -0.09
C MET A 1 41.59 47.19 0.21
N LYS A 2 41.55 46.00 -0.40
CA LYS A 2 40.72 44.79 -0.18
C LYS A 2 39.23 44.91 0.20
N LYS A 3 38.42 44.51 -0.78
CA LYS A 3 37.01 44.10 -0.76
C LYS A 3 36.86 42.78 0.00
N ILE A 4 35.81 42.62 0.80
CA ILE A 4 35.31 41.28 1.18
C ILE A 4 33.79 41.27 0.97
N LEU A 5 33.41 40.78 -0.20
CA LEU A 5 32.09 40.25 -0.53
C LEU A 5 31.88 38.97 0.29
N VAL A 6 30.96 38.99 1.24
CA VAL A 6 30.48 37.75 1.88
C VAL A 6 29.21 37.33 1.13
N SER A 7 29.43 36.52 0.11
CA SER A 7 28.42 35.80 -0.65
C SER A 7 27.83 34.71 0.22
N SER A 8 26.61 34.90 0.71
CA SER A 8 25.84 33.88 1.44
C SER A 8 24.84 33.23 0.48
N ILE A 9 25.35 32.37 -0.41
CA ILE A 9 24.52 31.41 -1.14
C ILE A 9 24.22 30.26 -0.18
N GLY A 10 23.15 30.43 0.61
CA GLY A 10 22.53 29.34 1.35
C GLY A 10 21.81 28.44 0.37
N ILE A 11 22.47 27.35 -0.03
CA ILE A 11 21.87 26.29 -0.84
C ILE A 11 20.81 25.59 0.02
N ILE A 12 19.54 25.98 -0.16
CA ILE A 12 18.39 25.20 0.30
C ILE A 12 18.12 24.17 -0.81
N LEU A 13 18.72 22.98 -0.72
CA LEU A 13 18.41 21.88 -1.64
C LEU A 13 18.20 20.57 -0.89
N ALA A 14 17.13 19.89 -1.31
CA ALA A 14 16.82 18.47 -1.15
C ALA A 14 16.05 18.01 0.09
N THR A 15 14.82 18.50 0.26
CA THR A 15 13.73 17.72 0.92
C THR A 15 12.77 17.04 -0.07
N GLY A 16 12.99 17.16 -1.38
CA GLY A 16 12.03 16.73 -2.41
C GLY A 16 12.12 15.27 -2.89
N ALA A 17 13.13 14.49 -2.51
CA ALA A 17 13.38 13.17 -3.13
C ALA A 17 12.59 12.00 -2.50
N VAL A 18 12.06 12.15 -1.29
CA VAL A 18 11.39 11.05 -0.56
C VAL A 18 9.96 10.77 -1.05
N SER A 19 9.29 11.73 -1.66
CA SER A 19 7.89 11.60 -2.09
C SER A 19 7.71 10.72 -3.34
N ALA A 20 8.70 10.67 -4.22
CA ALA A 20 8.63 9.89 -5.47
C ALA A 20 8.70 8.37 -5.21
N PHE A 21 9.55 7.93 -4.28
CA PHE A 21 9.68 6.51 -3.93
C PHE A 21 8.44 5.98 -3.20
N ALA A 22 7.89 6.78 -2.29
CA ALA A 22 6.65 6.44 -1.58
C ALA A 22 5.47 6.26 -2.55
N ALA A 23 5.38 7.09 -3.60
CA ALA A 23 4.33 6.99 -4.61
C ALA A 23 4.49 5.76 -5.53
N LYS A 24 5.72 5.34 -5.83
CA LYS A 24 5.99 4.11 -6.61
C LYS A 24 5.59 2.86 -5.82
N GLN A 25 6.02 2.78 -4.56
CA GLN A 25 5.69 1.66 -3.67
C GLN A 25 4.17 1.54 -3.46
N ASP A 26 3.46 2.66 -3.28
CA ASP A 26 2.00 2.64 -3.13
C ASP A 26 1.29 2.07 -4.35
N ARG A 27 1.79 2.34 -5.56
CA ARG A 27 1.22 1.80 -6.79
C ARG A 27 1.44 0.29 -6.89
N GLU A 28 2.62 -0.19 -6.51
CA GLU A 28 2.95 -1.60 -6.48
C GLU A 28 2.07 -2.34 -5.45
N ASN A 29 2.00 -1.82 -4.22
CA ASN A 29 1.14 -2.36 -3.17
C ASN A 29 -0.34 -2.36 -3.60
N LEU A 30 -0.81 -1.30 -4.28
CA LEU A 30 -2.17 -1.24 -4.81
C LEU A 30 -2.42 -2.28 -5.90
N ALA A 31 -1.47 -2.50 -6.80
CA ALA A 31 -1.59 -3.51 -7.85
C ALA A 31 -1.68 -4.92 -7.24
N GLN A 32 -0.85 -5.21 -6.23
CA GLN A 32 -0.88 -6.46 -5.48
C GLN A 32 -2.24 -6.66 -4.78
N CYS A 33 -2.70 -5.68 -4.01
CA CYS A 33 -4.00 -5.77 -3.35
C CYS A 33 -5.17 -5.98 -4.33
N LYS A 34 -5.10 -5.38 -5.53
CA LYS A 34 -6.12 -5.62 -6.57
C LYS A 34 -6.07 -7.05 -7.11
N ALA A 35 -4.88 -7.60 -7.29
CA ALA A 35 -4.71 -9.00 -7.70
C ALA A 35 -5.29 -9.95 -6.64
N ASP A 36 -4.97 -9.74 -5.36
CA ASP A 36 -5.48 -10.56 -4.26
C ASP A 36 -7.00 -10.46 -4.12
N ILE A 37 -7.56 -9.25 -4.26
CA ILE A 37 -9.01 -9.03 -4.25
C ILE A 37 -9.68 -9.74 -5.44
N ASN A 38 -9.07 -9.70 -6.63
CA ASN A 38 -9.59 -10.40 -7.80
C ASN A 38 -9.49 -11.92 -7.66
N ALA A 39 -8.44 -12.44 -7.03
CA ALA A 39 -8.32 -13.86 -6.72
C ALA A 39 -9.42 -14.33 -5.75
N TYR A 40 -9.78 -13.49 -4.77
CA TYR A 40 -10.83 -13.81 -3.79
C TYR A 40 -12.27 -13.62 -4.34
N TYR A 41 -12.54 -12.50 -5.00
CA TYR A 41 -13.90 -12.12 -5.44
C TYR A 41 -14.18 -12.39 -6.93
N GLY A 42 -13.18 -12.78 -7.71
CA GLY A 42 -13.23 -13.02 -9.15
C GLY A 42 -12.86 -11.79 -10.00
N ASP A 43 -12.48 -12.04 -11.26
CA ASP A 43 -11.89 -11.05 -12.19
C ASP A 43 -12.77 -9.85 -12.53
N ASN A 44 -14.09 -9.94 -12.32
CA ASN A 44 -15.04 -8.86 -12.59
C ASN A 44 -15.27 -7.94 -11.38
N THR A 45 -14.33 -7.93 -10.44
CA THR A 45 -14.43 -7.14 -9.21
C THR A 45 -13.91 -5.73 -9.42
N ARG A 46 -14.76 -4.73 -9.15
CA ARG A 46 -14.37 -3.32 -9.22
C ARG A 46 -13.86 -2.84 -7.89
N THR A 47 -12.63 -2.36 -7.87
CA THR A 47 -11.97 -1.84 -6.66
C THR A 47 -11.73 -0.33 -6.75
N ARG A 48 -12.00 0.38 -5.65
CA ARG A 48 -11.71 1.80 -5.51
C ARG A 48 -10.92 2.04 -4.23
N LEU A 49 -9.69 2.55 -4.37
CA LEU A 49 -8.88 2.96 -3.24
C LEU A 49 -9.55 4.11 -2.47
N ARG A 50 -9.65 3.97 -1.15
CA ARG A 50 -10.21 4.98 -0.23
C ARG A 50 -9.12 5.70 0.55
N SER A 51 -8.16 4.96 1.08
CA SER A 51 -7.06 5.53 1.85
C SER A 51 -5.87 4.59 1.85
N ILE A 52 -4.67 5.15 2.01
CA ILE A 52 -3.44 4.44 2.31
C ILE A 52 -2.98 4.93 3.68
N LYS A 53 -2.72 4.00 4.61
CA LYS A 53 -2.10 4.27 5.90
C LYS A 53 -0.83 3.45 6.00
N ARG A 54 0.25 4.05 6.51
CA ARG A 54 1.52 3.37 6.76
C ARG A 54 1.73 3.28 8.26
N SER A 55 2.09 2.11 8.76
CA SER A 55 2.32 1.87 10.19
C SER A 55 3.37 0.80 10.37
N ALA A 56 4.40 1.05 11.18
CA ALA A 56 5.35 0.06 11.70
C ALA A 56 5.79 -1.06 10.70
N GLY A 57 6.18 -0.69 9.48
CA GLY A 57 6.63 -1.66 8.46
C GLY A 57 5.53 -2.26 7.58
N GLU A 58 4.28 -1.85 7.78
CA GLU A 58 3.14 -2.25 6.97
C GLU A 58 2.49 -1.06 6.26
N THR A 59 1.95 -1.33 5.07
CA THR A 59 1.08 -0.42 4.34
C THR A 59 -0.32 -1.01 4.30
N HIS A 60 -1.27 -0.31 4.93
CA HIS A 60 -2.68 -0.65 4.92
C HIS A 60 -3.40 0.15 3.84
N LEU A 61 -3.91 -0.53 2.83
CA LEU A 61 -4.73 0.03 1.77
C LEU A 61 -6.19 -0.31 2.08
N ARG A 62 -7.03 0.71 2.22
CA ARG A 62 -8.48 0.53 2.38
C ARG A 62 -9.13 0.68 1.02
N LEU A 63 -9.78 -0.36 0.54
CA LEU A 63 -10.45 -0.41 -0.76
C LEU A 63 -11.96 -0.62 -0.57
N MET A 64 -12.76 0.10 -1.35
CA MET A 64 -14.14 -0.28 -1.62
C MET A 64 -14.13 -1.32 -2.72
N VAL A 65 -14.65 -2.50 -2.44
CA VAL A 65 -14.73 -3.64 -3.33
C VAL A 65 -16.19 -3.82 -3.74
N ASN A 66 -16.43 -3.86 -5.05
CA ASN A 66 -17.75 -4.05 -5.64
C ASN A 66 -17.65 -5.29 -6.52
N PRO A 67 -17.91 -6.49 -5.97
CA PRO A 67 -17.89 -7.72 -6.74
C PRO A 67 -19.03 -7.70 -7.77
N LYS A 68 -18.90 -8.49 -8.84
CA LYS A 68 -19.97 -8.61 -9.86
C LYS A 68 -21.27 -9.15 -9.27
N ASN A 69 -21.13 -10.16 -8.42
CA ASN A 69 -22.23 -10.81 -7.71
C ASN A 69 -21.94 -10.66 -6.21
N GLY A 70 -22.67 -9.80 -5.52
CA GLY A 70 -22.52 -9.61 -4.09
C GLY A 70 -22.69 -8.15 -3.67
N GLU A 71 -22.62 -7.93 -2.37
CA GLU A 71 -22.70 -6.61 -1.80
C GLU A 71 -21.35 -5.89 -1.87
N ASN A 72 -21.42 -4.56 -1.96
CA ASN A 72 -20.22 -3.76 -1.89
C ASN A 72 -19.66 -3.82 -0.46
N THR A 73 -18.38 -4.11 -0.33
CA THR A 73 -17.73 -4.24 0.96
C THR A 73 -16.44 -3.43 1.01
N VAL A 74 -16.01 -3.11 2.22
CA VAL A 74 -14.74 -2.44 2.45
C VAL A 74 -13.72 -3.49 2.83
N ILE A 75 -12.62 -3.56 2.09
CA ILE A 75 -11.49 -4.44 2.36
C ILE A 75 -10.29 -3.61 2.78
N VAL A 76 -9.60 -4.07 3.83
CA VAL A 76 -8.29 -3.61 4.25
C VAL A 76 -7.28 -4.63 3.76
N CYS A 77 -6.41 -4.19 2.86
CA CYS A 77 -5.26 -4.95 2.42
C CYS A 77 -4.03 -4.44 3.16
N SER A 78 -3.36 -5.31 3.91
CA SER A 78 -2.11 -4.99 4.60
C SER A 78 -0.96 -5.61 3.85
N VAL A 79 0.02 -4.80 3.44
CA VAL A 79 1.23 -5.25 2.75
C VAL A 79 2.43 -4.97 3.65
N SER A 80 3.15 -6.02 4.05
CA SER A 80 4.38 -5.87 4.85
C SER A 80 5.53 -5.34 4.01
N SER A 81 6.56 -4.82 4.65
CA SER A 81 7.80 -4.40 3.99
C SER A 81 8.54 -5.55 3.29
N GLU A 82 8.22 -6.80 3.66
CA GLU A 82 8.74 -8.02 3.02
C GLU A 82 7.91 -8.43 1.80
N GLY A 83 6.84 -7.71 1.48
CA GLY A 83 5.98 -7.95 0.32
C GLY A 83 4.86 -8.97 0.57
N ALA A 84 4.70 -9.47 1.80
CA ALA A 84 3.57 -10.32 2.15
C ALA A 84 2.29 -9.49 2.23
N SER A 85 1.21 -9.94 1.58
CA SER A 85 -0.10 -9.29 1.65
C SER A 85 -1.11 -10.12 2.44
N SER A 86 -2.03 -9.45 3.11
CA SER A 86 -3.19 -10.05 3.76
C SER A 86 -4.42 -9.19 3.52
N LEU A 87 -5.58 -9.84 3.44
CA LEU A 87 -6.86 -9.18 3.26
C LEU A 87 -7.71 -9.36 4.52
N ALA A 88 -8.39 -8.30 4.91
CA ALA A 88 -9.40 -8.32 5.94
C ALA A 88 -10.58 -7.44 5.54
N THR A 89 -11.76 -7.71 6.07
CA THR A 89 -12.91 -6.81 5.94
C THR A 89 -12.70 -5.53 6.74
N GLY A 90 -13.55 -4.52 6.50
CA GLY A 90 -13.47 -3.22 7.16
C GLY A 90 -13.69 -3.26 8.68
N ASP A 91 -14.31 -4.32 9.18
CA ASP A 91 -14.52 -4.69 10.58
C ASP A 91 -13.42 -5.60 11.15
N GLY A 92 -12.43 -6.00 10.34
CA GLY A 92 -11.24 -6.72 10.79
C GLY A 92 -11.31 -8.25 10.67
N VAL A 93 -12.29 -8.81 9.95
CA VAL A 93 -12.36 -10.26 9.70
C VAL A 93 -11.38 -10.62 8.59
N ALA A 94 -10.43 -11.50 8.89
CA ALA A 94 -9.45 -11.96 7.91
C ALA A 94 -10.13 -12.73 6.77
N LEU A 95 -9.77 -12.40 5.53
CA LEU A 95 -10.18 -13.13 4.34
C LEU A 95 -9.09 -14.13 3.97
N THR A 96 -9.42 -15.42 4.08
CA THR A 96 -8.54 -16.49 3.62
C THR A 96 -8.80 -16.76 2.15
N SER A 97 -7.79 -16.57 1.28
CA SER A 97 -7.87 -17.06 -0.10
C SER A 97 -8.11 -18.58 -0.08
N PRO A 98 -8.97 -19.13 -0.96
CA PRO A 98 -9.14 -20.58 -1.09
C PRO A 98 -7.87 -21.30 -1.57
N GLU A 99 -6.88 -20.58 -2.12
CA GLU A 99 -5.53 -21.08 -2.30
C GLU A 99 -4.77 -20.94 -0.97
N GLY A 100 -4.84 -22.00 -0.17
CA GLY A 100 -4.23 -22.13 1.14
C GLY A 100 -2.70 -22.08 1.15
N GLU A 101 -2.11 -20.96 0.79
CA GLU A 101 -0.77 -20.58 1.20
C GLU A 101 -0.81 -19.19 1.82
N GLN A 102 -1.39 -19.16 3.01
CA GLN A 102 -0.87 -18.29 4.05
C GLN A 102 0.61 -18.69 4.19
N LYS A 103 1.53 -17.98 3.53
CA LYS A 103 2.96 -18.12 3.79
C LYS A 103 3.22 -17.59 5.19
N VAL A 104 2.85 -18.41 6.18
CA VAL A 104 3.32 -18.28 7.55
C VAL A 104 4.80 -18.66 7.50
N SER A 105 5.63 -17.66 7.21
CA SER A 105 7.06 -17.76 7.37
C SER A 105 7.32 -17.91 8.87
N TYR A 106 7.45 -19.15 9.34
CA TYR A 106 8.02 -19.43 10.65
C TYR A 106 9.49 -19.02 10.57
N ALA A 107 9.82 -17.83 11.07
CA ALA A 107 11.19 -17.51 11.40
C ALA A 107 11.68 -18.50 12.45
N LYS A 108 12.71 -19.28 12.11
CA LYS A 108 13.43 -20.17 13.00
C LYS A 108 14.62 -19.43 13.62
#